data_AF-A0A3A8FK07-F1
#
_entry.id   AF-A0A3A8FK07-F1
#
_cell.length_a   1.000
_cell.length_b   1.000
_cell.length_c   1.000
_cell.angle_alpha   90.00
_cell.angle_beta   90.00
_cell.angle_gamma   90.00
#
_symmetry.space_group_name_H-M   'P 1'
#
loop_
_entity.id
_entity.type
_entity.pdbx_description
1 polymer ?
#
loop_
_entity_poly.entity_id
_entity_poly.type
_entity_poly.pdbx_seq_one_letter_code
_entity_poly.pdbx_strand_id
1 'polypeptide(L)'
;MNNRNEILKDFREHYNSDCNINFRRLKKIIKPLINIRDPEALLLFSMLLNNNDSNIKKRLSLELNEEAARLKFPPALSALAEWYYNEGNYAKCYPLYQQAADMEEPHALYVLSTAYKLGIDGFNKNIELANEYEERAKKAKKWDFLEGYNDKFILYEPIFD
;
A
#
# COMPACT_ATOMS: atom_id res chain seq x y z
N MET A 1 1.06 -6.68 26.28
CA MET A 1 0.84 -6.72 24.82
C MET A 1 0.31 -5.38 24.29
N ASN A 2 0.77 -4.25 24.83
CA ASN A 2 0.24 -2.90 24.50
C ASN A 2 1.15 -2.06 23.58
N ASN A 3 2.35 -2.54 23.21
CA ASN A 3 3.37 -1.68 22.60
C ASN A 3 3.17 -1.39 21.09
N ARG A 4 2.57 -2.31 20.32
CA ARG A 4 2.51 -2.16 18.84
C ARG A 4 1.64 -0.99 18.41
N ASN A 5 0.36 -1.00 18.82
CA ASN A 5 -0.60 0.00 18.38
C ASN A 5 -0.26 1.38 18.94
N GLU A 6 0.32 1.45 20.14
CA GLU A 6 0.85 2.69 20.71
C GLU A 6 1.98 3.27 19.86
N ILE A 7 2.97 2.45 19.45
CA ILE A 7 4.06 2.90 18.58
C ILE A 7 3.53 3.41 17.23
N LEU A 8 2.57 2.70 16.62
CA LEU A 8 1.99 3.11 15.34
C LEU A 8 1.18 4.40 15.47
N LYS A 9 0.42 4.55 16.55
CA LYS A 9 -0.32 5.77 16.86
C LYS A 9 0.64 6.94 17.07
N ASP A 10 1.67 6.76 17.91
CA ASP A 10 2.71 7.76 18.17
C ASP A 10 3.41 8.19 16.87
N PHE A 11 3.76 7.23 16.02
CA PHE A 11 4.34 7.49 14.70
C PHE A 11 3.45 8.38 13.83
N ARG A 12 2.15 8.04 13.73
CA ARG A 12 1.16 8.76 12.91
C ARG A 12 0.89 10.17 13.42
N GLU A 13 0.73 10.32 14.73
CA GLU A 13 0.55 11.62 15.37
C GLU A 13 1.74 12.54 15.08
N HIS A 14 2.95 12.02 15.22
CA HIS A 14 4.17 12.77 14.90
C HIS A 14 4.27 13.11 13.41
N TYR A 15 3.91 12.20 12.52
CA TYR A 15 3.91 12.47 11.08
C TYR A 15 2.92 13.58 10.70
N ASN A 16 1.72 13.60 11.30
CA ASN A 16 0.69 14.61 11.04
C ASN A 16 0.97 15.98 11.65
N SER A 17 1.60 16.01 12.83
CA SER A 17 1.79 17.24 13.60
C SER A 17 2.93 18.14 13.09
N ASP A 18 3.88 17.60 12.33
CA ASP A 18 5.15 18.28 12.05
C ASP A 18 5.17 18.83 10.62
N CYS A 19 5.10 20.15 10.46
CA CYS A 19 5.26 20.84 9.16
C CYS A 19 6.63 20.58 8.52
N ASN A 20 7.60 20.11 9.32
CA ASN A 20 8.93 19.65 8.91
C ASN A 20 9.16 18.24 9.45
N ILE A 21 8.64 17.23 8.74
CA ILE A 21 8.74 15.80 9.05
C ILE A 21 10.15 15.45 9.57
N ASN A 22 10.29 15.23 10.89
CA ASN A 22 11.57 14.84 11.48
C ASN A 22 11.84 13.35 11.27
N PHE A 23 12.44 13.02 10.13
CA PHE A 23 12.77 11.64 9.75
C PHE A 23 13.54 10.88 10.85
N ARG A 24 14.45 11.53 11.58
CA ARG A 24 15.23 10.89 12.67
C ARG A 24 14.32 10.46 13.82
N ARG A 25 13.35 11.30 14.18
CA ARG A 25 12.38 11.03 15.24
C ARG A 25 11.44 9.89 14.83
N LEU A 26 10.84 9.97 13.64
CA LEU A 26 9.96 8.91 13.12
C LEU A 26 10.67 7.56 13.02
N LYS A 27 11.92 7.57 12.53
CA LYS A 27 12.76 6.37 12.49
C LYS A 27 12.98 5.79 13.90
N LYS A 28 13.17 6.63 14.92
CA LYS A 28 13.37 6.17 16.31
C LYS A 28 12.10 5.52 16.87
N ILE A 29 10.94 6.11 16.61
CA ILE A 29 9.62 5.62 17.05
C ILE A 29 9.35 4.24 16.44
N ILE A 30 9.48 4.10 15.12
CA ILE A 30 9.09 2.89 14.39
C ILE A 30 10.14 1.75 14.51
N LYS A 31 11.39 2.06 14.89
CA LYS A 31 12.51 1.09 14.94
C LYS A 31 12.21 -0.21 15.69
N PRO A 32 11.55 -0.22 16.87
CA PRO A 32 11.24 -1.46 17.57
C PRO A 32 10.36 -2.39 16.73
N LEU A 33 9.43 -1.84 15.95
CA LEU A 33 8.53 -2.60 15.09
C LEU A 33 9.24 -3.16 13.85
N ILE A 34 10.17 -2.40 13.27
CA ILE A 34 11.04 -2.89 12.19
C ILE A 34 11.87 -4.09 12.68
N ASN A 35 12.42 -4.02 13.89
CA ASN A 35 13.26 -5.09 14.43
C ASN A 35 12.50 -6.42 14.62
N ILE A 36 11.20 -6.37 14.89
CA ILE A 36 10.34 -7.56 14.99
C ILE A 36 9.69 -7.92 13.65
N ARG A 37 10.07 -7.24 12.56
CA ARG A 37 9.52 -7.41 11.21
C ARG A 37 8.00 -7.23 11.16
N ASP A 38 7.49 -6.21 11.85
CA ASP A 38 6.08 -5.85 11.73
C ASP A 38 5.79 -5.33 10.31
N PRO A 39 4.89 -5.94 9.54
CA PRO A 39 4.74 -5.63 8.13
C PRO A 39 4.23 -4.21 7.86
N GLU A 40 3.37 -3.69 8.73
CA GLU A 40 2.85 -2.34 8.62
C GLU A 40 3.95 -1.32 8.88
N ALA A 41 4.77 -1.54 9.92
CA ALA A 41 5.93 -0.71 10.20
C ALA A 41 6.98 -0.72 9.08
N LEU A 42 7.22 -1.88 8.46
CA LEU A 42 8.10 -2.01 7.30
C LEU A 42 7.59 -1.17 6.13
N LEU A 43 6.28 -1.25 5.82
CA LEU A 43 5.65 -0.44 4.78
C LEU A 43 5.71 1.07 5.10
N LEU A 44 5.35 1.47 6.32
CA LEU A 44 5.39 2.87 6.75
C LEU A 44 6.81 3.43 6.60
N PHE A 45 7.83 2.68 7.02
CA PHE A 45 9.21 3.12 6.91
C PHE A 45 9.72 3.16 5.46
N SER A 46 9.30 2.20 4.64
CA SER A 46 9.54 2.21 3.19
C SER A 46 9.00 3.48 2.53
N MET A 47 7.74 3.82 2.80
CA MET A 47 7.10 5.04 2.29
C MET A 47 7.83 6.31 2.74
N LEU A 48 8.33 6.37 3.98
CA LEU A 48 9.18 7.49 4.43
C LEU A 48 10.49 7.63 3.65
N LEU A 49 11.06 6.54 3.16
CA LEU A 49 12.31 6.56 2.40
C LEU A 49 12.11 7.03 0.96
N ASN A 50 10.97 6.72 0.35
CA ASN A 50 10.64 7.06 -1.05
C ASN A 50 10.57 8.56 -1.34
N ASN A 51 10.42 9.42 -0.33
CA ASN A 51 10.43 10.89 -0.50
C ASN A 51 11.82 11.48 -0.82
N ASN A 52 12.79 10.68 -1.28
CA ASN A 52 14.17 11.12 -1.51
C ASN A 52 14.78 10.50 -2.77
N ASP A 53 15.47 11.30 -3.58
CA ASP A 53 16.15 10.89 -4.83
C ASP A 53 17.43 10.06 -4.64
N SER A 54 17.74 9.61 -3.41
CA SER A 54 18.94 8.82 -3.17
C SER A 54 18.71 7.35 -3.55
N ASN A 55 19.50 6.86 -4.51
CA ASN A 55 19.48 5.45 -4.94
C ASN A 55 19.56 4.44 -3.78
N ILE A 56 20.27 4.76 -2.70
CA ILE A 56 20.37 3.90 -1.51
C ILE A 56 19.03 3.79 -0.80
N LYS A 57 18.31 4.91 -0.66
CA LYS A 57 16.98 4.93 -0.03
C LYS A 57 15.94 4.24 -0.91
N LYS A 58 15.99 4.42 -2.24
CA LYS A 58 15.12 3.70 -3.19
C LYS A 58 15.31 2.19 -3.06
N ARG A 59 16.55 1.70 -2.97
CA ARG A 59 16.82 0.25 -2.80
C ARG A 59 16.32 -0.27 -1.45
N LEU A 60 16.62 0.43 -0.36
CA LEU A 60 16.17 0.01 0.97
C LEU A 60 14.63 0.01 1.08
N SER A 61 13.97 1.00 0.47
CA SER A 61 12.51 1.07 0.37
C SER A 61 11.95 -0.18 -0.32
N LEU A 62 12.54 -0.58 -1.45
CA LEU A 62 12.14 -1.79 -2.17
C LEU A 62 12.34 -3.06 -1.30
N GLU A 63 13.50 -3.22 -0.67
CA GLU A 63 13.79 -4.37 0.21
C GLU A 63 12.76 -4.49 1.35
N LEU A 64 12.37 -3.37 1.97
CA LEU A 64 11.36 -3.33 3.03
C LEU A 64 9.96 -3.69 2.52
N ASN A 65 9.59 -3.19 1.33
CA ASN A 65 8.31 -3.54 0.69
C ASN A 65 8.25 -5.02 0.34
N GLU A 66 9.33 -5.60 -0.20
CA GLU A 66 9.41 -7.04 -0.49
C GLU A 66 9.26 -7.88 0.78
N GLU A 67 9.88 -7.45 1.89
CA GLU A 67 9.74 -8.13 3.16
C GLU A 67 8.30 -8.04 3.72
N ALA A 68 7.68 -6.87 3.66
CA ALA A 68 6.30 -6.67 4.09
C ALA A 68 5.30 -7.43 3.20
N ALA A 69 5.53 -7.48 1.89
CA ALA A 69 4.76 -8.27 0.94
C ALA A 69 4.89 -9.77 1.20
N ARG A 70 6.10 -10.25 1.53
CA ARG A 70 6.33 -11.66 1.92
C ARG A 70 5.58 -12.05 3.19
N LEU A 71 5.36 -11.10 4.09
CA LEU A 71 4.51 -11.26 5.28
C LEU A 71 3.02 -11.18 4.97
N LYS A 72 2.64 -11.13 3.67
CA LYS A 72 1.26 -11.05 3.17
C LYS A 72 0.49 -9.86 3.71
N PHE A 73 1.16 -8.71 3.85
CA PHE A 73 0.46 -7.49 4.20
C PHE A 73 -0.14 -6.86 2.94
N PRO A 74 -1.48 -6.79 2.82
CA PRO A 74 -2.11 -6.42 1.54
C PRO A 74 -1.65 -5.06 1.00
N PRO A 75 -1.55 -3.99 1.81
CA PRO A 75 -1.05 -2.70 1.32
C PRO A 75 0.39 -2.77 0.80
N ALA A 76 1.23 -3.64 1.36
CA ALA A 76 2.60 -3.84 0.88
C ALA A 76 2.66 -4.64 -0.43
N LEU A 77 1.76 -5.62 -0.61
CA LEU A 77 1.60 -6.32 -1.88
C LEU A 77 1.23 -5.34 -3.00
N SER A 78 0.27 -4.45 -2.75
CA SER A 78 -0.14 -3.41 -3.69
C SER A 78 0.97 -2.39 -3.95
N ALA A 79 1.70 -1.94 -2.92
CA ALA A 79 2.82 -1.02 -3.10
C ALA A 79 3.98 -1.63 -3.89
N LEU A 80 4.26 -2.92 -3.70
CA LEU A 80 5.26 -3.64 -4.49
C LEU A 80 4.78 -3.84 -5.94
N ALA A 81 3.50 -4.14 -6.14
CA ALA A 81 2.89 -4.24 -7.46
C ALA A 81 3.00 -2.91 -8.23
N GLU A 82 2.69 -1.80 -7.58
CA GLU A 82 2.82 -0.46 -8.14
C GLU A 82 4.25 -0.12 -8.54
N TRP A 83 5.23 -0.51 -7.71
CA TRP A 83 6.65 -0.36 -8.06
C TRP A 83 6.97 -1.11 -9.35
N TYR A 84 6.54 -2.37 -9.49
CA TYR A 84 6.75 -3.14 -10.71
C TYR A 84 5.98 -2.57 -11.91
N TYR A 85 4.79 -2.03 -11.70
CA TYR A 85 4.01 -1.35 -12.74
C TYR A 85 4.78 -0.15 -13.29
N ASN A 86 5.34 0.69 -12.42
CA ASN A 86 6.11 1.88 -12.80
C ASN A 86 7.43 1.53 -13.52
N GLU A 87 8.02 0.37 -13.21
CA GLU A 87 9.19 -0.16 -13.94
C GLU A 87 8.78 -0.92 -15.22
N GLY A 88 7.49 -0.94 -15.59
CA GLY A 88 6.97 -1.59 -16.80
C GLY A 88 6.91 -3.13 -16.73
N ASN A 89 7.06 -3.72 -15.54
CA ASN A 89 7.07 -5.17 -15.34
C ASN A 89 5.68 -5.69 -14.94
N TYR A 90 4.75 -5.67 -15.90
CA TYR A 90 3.37 -6.11 -15.69
C TYR A 90 3.25 -7.58 -15.27
N ALA A 91 4.17 -8.44 -15.74
CA ALA A 91 4.19 -9.86 -15.40
C ALA A 91 4.43 -10.13 -13.90
N LYS A 92 5.18 -9.26 -13.21
CA LYS A 92 5.35 -9.33 -11.75
C LYS A 92 4.30 -8.54 -10.99
N CYS A 93 3.80 -7.46 -11.59
CA CYS A 93 2.80 -6.57 -11.01
C CYS A 93 1.46 -7.25 -10.76
N TYR A 94 0.81 -7.78 -11.81
CA TYR A 94 -0.56 -8.28 -11.69
C TYR A 94 -0.75 -9.48 -10.74
N PRO A 95 0.18 -10.44 -10.64
CA PRO A 95 0.09 -11.49 -9.62
C PRO A 95 0.12 -10.97 -8.18
N LEU A 96 0.79 -9.83 -7.93
CA LEU A 96 0.81 -9.19 -6.62
C LEU A 96 -0.51 -8.47 -6.35
N TYR A 97 -1.05 -7.75 -7.35
CA TYR A 97 -2.39 -7.18 -7.25
C TYR A 97 -3.47 -8.25 -7.04
N GLN A 98 -3.38 -9.40 -7.71
CA GLN A 98 -4.32 -10.50 -7.47
C GLN A 98 -4.24 -10.99 -6.03
N GLN A 99 -3.04 -11.22 -5.49
CA GLN A 99 -2.88 -11.63 -4.09
C GLN A 99 -3.43 -10.59 -3.10
N ALA A 100 -3.22 -9.30 -3.36
CA ALA A 100 -3.77 -8.23 -2.52
C ALA A 100 -5.30 -8.15 -2.62
N ALA A 101 -5.85 -8.31 -3.84
CA ALA A 101 -7.28 -8.33 -4.10
C ALA A 101 -7.97 -9.53 -3.44
N ASP A 102 -7.35 -10.71 -3.44
CA ASP A 102 -7.84 -11.90 -2.73
C ASP A 102 -7.90 -11.68 -1.20
N MET A 103 -7.17 -10.69 -0.69
CA MET A 103 -7.20 -10.23 0.71
C MET A 103 -8.07 -8.98 0.90
N GLU A 104 -8.93 -8.66 -0.05
CA GLU A 104 -9.82 -7.51 -0.04
C GLU A 104 -9.09 -6.17 0.11
N GLU A 105 -7.91 -6.02 -0.50
CA GLU A 105 -7.23 -4.72 -0.53
C GLU A 105 -7.88 -3.80 -1.58
N PRO A 106 -8.45 -2.66 -1.18
CA PRO A 106 -9.24 -1.83 -2.10
C PRO A 106 -8.45 -1.34 -3.31
N HIS A 107 -7.19 -0.92 -3.14
CA HIS A 107 -6.40 -0.37 -4.25
C HIS A 107 -6.16 -1.44 -5.32
N ALA A 108 -5.80 -2.66 -4.94
CA ALA A 108 -5.65 -3.79 -5.85
C ALA A 108 -6.94 -4.15 -6.57
N LEU A 109 -8.07 -4.17 -5.86
CA LEU A 109 -9.39 -4.42 -6.45
C LEU A 109 -9.72 -3.36 -7.52
N TYR A 110 -9.46 -2.08 -7.25
CA TYR A 110 -9.66 -0.99 -8.21
C TYR A 110 -8.75 -1.11 -9.44
N VAL A 111 -7.49 -1.47 -9.26
CA VAL A 111 -6.55 -1.65 -10.37
C VAL A 111 -6.98 -2.80 -11.27
N LEU A 112 -7.35 -3.95 -10.69
CA LEU A 112 -7.84 -5.10 -11.47
C LEU A 112 -9.15 -4.79 -12.18
N SER A 113 -10.09 -4.12 -11.50
CA SER A 113 -11.31 -3.64 -12.14
C SER A 113 -11.00 -2.79 -13.37
N THR A 114 -10.13 -1.79 -13.22
CA THR A 114 -9.74 -0.90 -14.32
C THR A 114 -9.09 -1.68 -15.46
N ALA A 115 -8.21 -2.63 -15.15
CA ALA A 115 -7.56 -3.48 -16.14
C ALA A 115 -8.58 -4.29 -16.96
N TYR A 116 -9.56 -4.93 -16.30
CA TYR A 116 -10.63 -5.67 -16.98
C TYR A 116 -11.64 -4.75 -17.68
N LYS A 117 -11.91 -3.56 -17.17
CA LYS A 117 -12.87 -2.62 -17.75
C LYS A 117 -12.37 -2.05 -19.07
N LEU A 118 -11.07 -1.74 -19.11
CA LEU A 118 -10.41 -1.15 -20.28
C LEU A 118 -9.82 -2.21 -21.22
N GLY A 119 -9.50 -3.40 -20.71
CA GLY A 119 -8.82 -4.46 -21.46
C GLY A 119 -7.36 -4.10 -21.79
N ILE A 120 -6.62 -3.62 -20.78
CA ILE A 120 -5.23 -3.15 -20.92
C ILE A 120 -4.22 -4.17 -20.38
N ASP A 121 -2.95 -4.00 -20.70
CA ASP A 121 -1.83 -4.77 -20.11
C ASP A 121 -1.96 -6.30 -20.22
N GLY A 122 -2.61 -6.77 -21.27
CA GLY A 122 -2.84 -8.20 -21.56
C GLY A 122 -4.17 -8.75 -21.03
N PHE A 123 -5.00 -7.91 -20.39
CA PHE A 123 -6.33 -8.27 -19.95
C PHE A 123 -7.33 -8.16 -21.11
N ASN A 124 -8.18 -9.17 -21.25
CA ASN A 124 -9.35 -9.06 -22.12
C ASN A 124 -10.42 -8.26 -21.41
N LYS A 125 -11.07 -7.36 -22.14
CA LYS A 125 -12.17 -6.57 -21.60
C LYS A 125 -13.27 -7.48 -21.05
N ASN A 126 -13.57 -7.34 -19.76
CA ASN A 126 -14.62 -8.06 -19.04
C ASN A 126 -15.29 -7.11 -18.04
N ILE A 127 -16.43 -6.55 -18.45
CA ILE A 127 -17.17 -5.57 -17.65
C ILE A 127 -17.80 -6.22 -16.41
N GLU A 128 -18.26 -7.46 -16.51
CA GLU A 128 -18.90 -8.16 -15.40
C GLU A 128 -17.90 -8.39 -14.27
N LEU A 129 -16.73 -8.94 -14.60
CA LEU A 129 -15.66 -9.14 -13.63
C LEU A 129 -15.11 -7.81 -13.08
N ALA A 130 -15.00 -6.78 -13.92
CA ALA A 130 -14.61 -5.45 -13.46
C ALA A 130 -15.59 -4.89 -12.41
N ASN A 131 -16.90 -5.03 -12.65
CA ASN A 131 -17.93 -4.59 -11.72
C ASN A 131 -17.89 -5.39 -10.41
N GLU A 132 -17.62 -6.70 -10.47
CA GLU A 132 -17.44 -7.52 -9.27
C GLU A 132 -16.30 -6.98 -8.40
N TYR A 133 -15.15 -6.66 -9.01
CA TYR A 133 -14.03 -6.04 -8.32
C TYR A 133 -14.37 -4.66 -7.73
N GLU A 134 -15.12 -3.81 -8.45
CA GLU A 134 -15.58 -2.52 -7.91
C GLU A 134 -16.50 -2.72 -6.69
N GLU A 135 -17.44 -3.67 -6.73
CA GLU A 135 -18.36 -3.94 -5.63
C GLU A 135 -17.66 -4.50 -4.39
N ARG A 136 -16.61 -5.31 -4.58
CA ARG A 136 -15.74 -5.75 -3.49
C ARG A 136 -14.97 -4.58 -2.89
N ALA A 137 -14.39 -3.71 -3.73
CA ALA A 137 -13.63 -2.54 -3.28
C ALA A 137 -14.49 -1.60 -2.42
N LYS A 138 -15.77 -1.40 -2.80
CA LYS A 138 -16.77 -0.61 -2.05
C LYS A 138 -17.17 -1.20 -0.69
N LYS A 139 -16.78 -2.43 -0.37
CA LYS A 139 -17.07 -3.08 0.94
C LYS A 139 -15.81 -3.32 1.76
N ALA A 140 -14.65 -3.22 1.13
CA ALA A 140 -13.36 -3.47 1.75
C ALA A 140 -12.92 -2.33 2.68
N LYS A 141 -12.26 -2.70 3.78
CA LYS A 141 -11.66 -1.72 4.71
C LYS A 141 -10.40 -1.15 4.10
N LYS A 142 -10.33 0.18 4.01
CA LYS A 142 -9.15 0.85 3.48
C LYS A 142 -8.07 0.92 4.55
N TRP A 143 -6.85 0.54 4.18
CA TRP A 143 -5.67 0.96 4.91
C TRP A 143 -5.16 2.27 4.34
N ASP A 144 -4.87 3.25 5.20
CA ASP A 144 -4.07 4.40 4.82
C ASP A 144 -2.92 4.63 5.80
N PHE A 145 -1.94 5.41 5.34
CA PHE A 145 -0.72 5.68 6.07
C PHE A 145 -0.98 6.37 7.43
N LEU A 146 -1.97 7.26 7.49
CA LEU A 146 -2.22 8.16 8.62
C LEU A 146 -3.11 7.54 9.71
N GLU A 147 -4.06 6.72 9.32
CA GLU A 147 -5.09 6.17 10.21
C GLU A 147 -5.00 4.65 10.32
N GLY A 148 -4.26 3.99 9.42
CA GLY A 148 -4.24 2.54 9.31
C GLY A 148 -5.51 2.02 8.66
N TYR A 149 -5.98 0.83 9.04
CA TYR A 149 -7.27 0.33 8.59
C TYR A 149 -8.41 1.15 9.21
N ASN A 150 -9.21 1.80 8.38
CA ASN A 150 -10.39 2.54 8.80
C ASN A 150 -11.59 2.26 7.89
N ASP A 151 -12.76 2.68 8.36
CA ASP A 151 -14.04 2.50 7.66
C ASP A 151 -14.36 3.70 6.74
N LYS A 152 -13.40 4.62 6.50
CA LYS A 152 -13.60 5.72 5.54
C LYS A 152 -13.49 5.15 4.13
N PHE A 153 -14.64 4.71 3.61
CA PHE A 153 -14.81 4.39 2.21
C PHE A 153 -14.45 5.61 1.35
N ILE A 154 -13.40 5.49 0.54
CA ILE A 154 -13.26 6.36 -0.62
C ILE A 154 -14.12 5.73 -1.70
N LEU A 155 -15.35 6.23 -1.84
CA LEU A 155 -15.95 6.28 -3.16
C LEU A 155 -14.99 7.12 -4.01
N TYR A 156 -14.19 6.47 -4.86
CA TYR A 156 -13.69 7.13 -6.06
C TYR A 156 -14.92 7.36 -6.94
N GLU A 157 -15.67 8.43 -6.67
CA GLU A 157 -16.54 8.98 -7.70
C GLU A 157 -15.60 9.55 -8.76
N PRO A 158 -15.63 9.01 -9.99
CA PRO A 158 -14.95 9.68 -11.08
C PRO A 158 -15.63 11.03 -11.22
N ILE A 159 -14.88 12.12 -11.00
CA ILE A 159 -15.33 13.45 -11.39
C ILE A 159 -15.35 13.43 -12.92
N PHE A 160 -16.53 13.20 -13.48
CA PHE A 160 -16.80 13.48 -14.88
C PHE A 160 -17.16 14.97 -14.95
N ASP A 161 -16.14 15.81 -15.18
CA ASP A 161 -16.36 17.15 -15.73
C ASP A 161 -16.58 17.05 -17.26
#